data_AF-A0A2N0NP08-F1
#
_entry.id   AF-A0A2N0NP08-F1
#
_cell.length_a   1.000
_cell.length_b   1.000
_cell.length_c   1.000
_cell.angle_alpha   90.00
_cell.angle_beta   90.00
_cell.angle_gamma   90.00
#
_symmetry.space_group_name_H-M   'P 1'
#
loop_
_entity.id
_entity.type
_entity.pdbx_description
1 polymer ?
#
loop_
_entity_poly.entity_id
_entity_poly.type
_entity_poly.pdbx_seq_one_letter_code
_entity_poly.pdbx_strand_id
1 'polypeptide(L)'
;MIVIVAFAHTMFILLKNQDIIDFKANTFSGSGTNNVTHENIDIKIKSEFDEKDNPFSEFLTSVEAAYFWTAGNWVQRDMFDFWAVDLFSVIASVLFVTILQNMFIALMGGVYERAANKGRQALLRFRAKQIADYEALHHIHIWPHEPDPKYIYYIGKSKNFEEW
;
A
#
# COMPACT_ATOMS: atom_id res chain seq x y z
N MET A 1 2.27 9.19 -4.46
CA MET A 1 1.65 10.35 -3.80
C MET A 1 1.28 11.46 -4.76
N ILE A 2 2.21 12.07 -5.50
CA ILE A 2 1.90 13.23 -6.39
C ILE A 2 0.74 12.94 -7.36
N VAL A 3 0.78 11.79 -8.05
CA VAL A 3 -0.29 11.38 -8.98
C VAL A 3 -1.65 11.25 -8.29
N ILE A 4 -1.69 10.69 -7.08
CA ILE A 4 -2.91 10.54 -6.27
C ILE A 4 -3.48 11.92 -5.92
N VAL A 5 -2.63 12.83 -5.47
CA VAL A 5 -3.04 14.20 -5.13
C VAL A 5 -3.58 14.95 -6.34
N ALA A 6 -2.98 14.75 -7.53
CA ALA A 6 -3.48 15.35 -8.76
C ALA A 6 -4.89 14.87 -9.11
N PHE A 7 -5.14 13.54 -9.09
CA PHE A 7 -6.48 13.00 -9.35
C PHE A 7 -7.49 13.38 -8.28
N ALA A 8 -7.09 13.40 -7.00
CA ALA A 8 -7.91 13.87 -5.89
C ALA A 8 -8.36 15.32 -6.12
N HIS A 9 -7.42 16.19 -6.51
CA HIS A 9 -7.73 17.59 -6.79
C HIS A 9 -8.67 17.74 -7.98
N THR A 10 -8.49 16.96 -9.05
CA THR A 10 -9.41 16.94 -10.19
C THR A 10 -10.82 16.51 -9.76
N MET A 11 -10.95 15.43 -8.99
CA MET A 11 -12.25 14.95 -8.49
C MET A 11 -12.89 15.93 -7.52
N PHE A 12 -12.10 16.57 -6.65
CA PHE A 12 -12.58 17.61 -5.74
C PHE A 12 -13.21 18.78 -6.51
N ILE A 13 -12.52 19.30 -7.54
CA ILE A 13 -13.09 20.39 -8.35
C ILE A 13 -14.34 19.92 -9.09
N LEU A 14 -14.32 18.69 -9.62
CA LEU A 14 -15.40 18.14 -10.42
C LEU A 14 -16.65 17.88 -9.58
N LEU A 15 -16.51 17.25 -8.41
CA LEU A 15 -17.60 16.64 -7.64
C LEU A 15 -18.00 17.42 -6.39
N LYS A 16 -17.33 18.53 -6.07
CA LYS A 16 -17.68 19.35 -4.91
C LYS A 16 -19.03 20.04 -5.05
N ASN A 17 -19.39 20.47 -6.27
CA ASN A 17 -20.63 21.22 -6.47
C ASN A 17 -21.77 20.32 -6.92
N GLN A 18 -22.78 20.15 -6.06
CA GLN A 18 -23.89 19.22 -6.28
C GLN A 18 -24.97 19.75 -7.21
N ASP A 19 -25.04 21.07 -7.45
CA ASP A 19 -26.05 21.67 -8.36
C ASP A 19 -25.93 21.16 -9.81
N ILE A 20 -24.81 20.54 -10.15
CA ILE A 20 -24.46 20.10 -11.52
C ILE A 20 -24.47 18.57 -11.63
N ILE A 21 -24.42 17.83 -10.52
CA ILE A 21 -24.13 16.40 -10.51
C ILE A 21 -25.11 15.65 -9.63
N ASP A 22 -25.80 14.69 -10.24
CA ASP A 22 -26.73 13.81 -9.55
C ASP A 22 -26.01 12.61 -8.92
N PHE A 23 -26.43 12.25 -7.71
CA PHE A 23 -26.08 10.97 -7.13
C PHE A 23 -26.81 9.84 -7.86
N LYS A 24 -26.13 8.70 -7.98
CA LYS A 24 -26.72 7.49 -8.53
C LYS A 24 -27.77 6.95 -7.55
N ALA A 25 -29.04 7.14 -7.88
CA ALA A 25 -30.14 6.65 -7.07
C ALA A 25 -30.25 5.12 -7.17
N ASN A 26 -29.92 4.41 -6.08
CA ASN A 26 -30.17 2.98 -5.99
C ASN A 26 -31.55 2.76 -5.39
N THR A 27 -32.47 2.19 -6.19
CA THR A 27 -33.79 1.78 -5.72
C THR A 27 -33.81 0.26 -5.59
N PHE A 28 -34.08 -0.23 -4.39
CA PHE A 28 -34.37 -1.64 -4.15
C PHE A 28 -35.88 -1.80 -3.99
N SER A 29 -36.48 -2.70 -4.78
CA SER A 29 -37.88 -3.07 -4.63
C SER A 29 -38.02 -4.58 -4.49
N GLY A 30 -38.87 -5.02 -3.57
CA GLY A 30 -39.19 -6.43 -3.40
C GLY A 30 -40.54 -6.60 -2.72
N SER A 31 -41.18 -7.74 -2.97
CA SER A 31 -42.43 -8.11 -2.33
C SER A 31 -42.18 -9.08 -1.18
N GLY A 32 -42.68 -8.78 0.01
CA GLY A 32 -42.74 -9.70 1.14
C GLY A 32 -44.17 -10.14 1.41
N THR A 33 -44.38 -11.38 1.83
CA THR A 33 -45.70 -11.85 2.26
C THR A 33 -45.75 -11.84 3.79
N ASN A 34 -46.80 -11.26 4.37
CA ASN A 34 -46.97 -11.32 5.81
C ASN A 34 -47.38 -12.74 6.22
N ASN A 35 -46.56 -13.41 7.04
CA ASN A 35 -46.81 -14.79 7.49
C ASN A 35 -48.08 -14.95 8.35
N VAL A 36 -48.64 -13.86 8.87
CA VAL A 36 -49.85 -13.87 9.72
C VAL A 36 -51.09 -13.51 8.91
N THR A 37 -51.06 -12.42 8.14
CA THR A 37 -52.23 -11.93 7.38
C THR A 37 -52.31 -12.47 5.94
N HIS A 38 -51.26 -13.14 5.44
CA HIS A 38 -51.12 -13.61 4.05
C HIS A 38 -51.26 -12.50 2.99
N GLU A 39 -51.13 -11.24 3.40
CA GLU A 39 -51.16 -10.09 2.50
C GLU A 39 -49.77 -9.83 1.89
N ASN A 40 -49.76 -9.38 0.64
CA ASN A 40 -48.55 -8.98 -0.06
C ASN A 40 -48.18 -7.54 0.32
N ILE A 41 -46.95 -7.35 0.78
CA ILE A 41 -46.35 -6.06 1.11
C ILE A 41 -45.33 -5.73 0.02
N ASP A 42 -45.55 -4.63 -0.70
CA ASP A 42 -44.56 -4.09 -1.63
C ASP A 42 -43.60 -3.17 -0.86
N ILE A 43 -42.31 -3.53 -0.83
CA ILE A 43 -41.26 -2.79 -0.16
C ILE A 43 -40.46 -2.06 -1.21
N LYS A 44 -40.41 -0.73 -1.12
CA LYS A 44 -39.56 0.13 -1.94
C LYS A 44 -38.63 0.92 -1.03
N ILE A 45 -37.32 0.68 -1.17
CA ILE A 45 -36.26 1.38 -0.47
C ILE A 45 -35.50 2.20 -1.51
N LYS A 46 -35.27 3.47 -1.20
CA LYS A 46 -34.45 4.37 -2.01
C LYS A 46 -33.28 4.85 -1.16
N SER A 47 -32.09 4.85 -1.74
CA SER A 47 -30.93 5.53 -1.15
C SER A 47 -31.15 7.05 -1.23
N GLU A 48 -31.01 7.74 -0.10
CA GLU A 48 -30.98 9.19 -0.03
C GLU A 48 -29.55 9.58 0.35
N PHE A 49 -28.89 10.36 -0.50
CA PHE A 49 -27.51 10.81 -0.31
C PHE A 49 -27.51 12.30 0.02
N ASP A 50 -26.77 12.69 1.07
CA ASP A 50 -26.59 14.09 1.47
C ASP A 50 -25.20 14.62 1.06
N GLU A 51 -25.00 15.95 1.10
CA GLU A 51 -23.71 16.61 0.89
C GLU A 51 -22.59 16.03 1.77
N LYS A 52 -22.93 15.62 2.99
CA LYS A 52 -22.00 15.04 3.95
C LYS A 52 -21.50 13.65 3.55
N ASP A 53 -22.27 12.94 2.73
CA ASP A 53 -21.88 11.61 2.26
C ASP A 53 -20.89 11.70 1.10
N ASN A 54 -20.70 12.87 0.49
CA ASN A 54 -19.76 13.09 -0.60
C ASN A 54 -18.31 13.07 -0.11
N PRO A 55 -17.50 12.04 -0.47
CA PRO A 55 -16.10 11.97 -0.07
C PRO A 55 -15.20 12.96 -0.81
N PHE A 56 -15.72 13.68 -1.80
CA PHE A 56 -15.02 14.72 -2.57
C PHE A 56 -15.49 16.14 -2.22
N SER A 57 -16.27 16.31 -1.16
CA SER A 57 -16.73 17.62 -0.65
C SER A 57 -15.58 18.45 -0.06
N GLU A 58 -14.61 17.80 0.58
CA GLU A 58 -13.40 18.40 1.14
C GLU A 58 -12.14 17.87 0.46
N PHE A 59 -11.07 18.67 0.48
CA PHE A 59 -9.84 18.29 -0.20
C PHE A 59 -9.15 17.08 0.46
N LEU A 60 -9.08 17.03 1.79
CA LEU A 60 -8.39 15.91 2.47
C LEU A 60 -9.15 14.59 2.31
N THR A 61 -10.47 14.61 2.42
CA THR A 61 -11.31 13.43 2.16
C THR A 61 -11.23 13.00 0.70
N SER A 62 -11.10 13.94 -0.25
CA SER A 62 -10.87 13.60 -1.66
C SER A 62 -9.54 12.87 -1.89
N VAL A 63 -8.49 13.26 -1.16
CA VAL A 63 -7.17 12.60 -1.22
C VAL A 63 -7.24 11.21 -0.62
N GLU A 64 -7.96 11.04 0.48
CA GLU A 64 -8.21 9.73 1.10
C GLU A 64 -8.99 8.81 0.16
N ALA A 65 -10.08 9.29 -0.44
CA ALA A 65 -10.86 8.54 -1.42
C ALA A 65 -10.00 8.10 -2.63
N ALA A 66 -9.22 9.02 -3.20
CA ALA A 66 -8.32 8.73 -4.32
C ALA A 66 -7.17 7.79 -3.93
N TYR A 67 -6.72 7.82 -2.67
CA TYR A 67 -5.73 6.88 -2.16
C TYR A 67 -6.28 5.45 -2.16
N PHE A 68 -7.53 5.26 -1.75
CA PHE A 68 -8.18 3.94 -1.75
C PHE A 68 -8.41 3.34 -3.15
N TRP A 69 -8.31 4.14 -4.22
CA TRP A 69 -8.31 3.61 -5.59
C TRP A 69 -7.14 2.66 -5.84
N THR A 70 -6.00 2.86 -5.17
CA THR A 70 -4.85 1.97 -5.27
C THR A 70 -5.13 0.57 -4.70
N ALA A 71 -6.09 0.46 -3.79
CA ALA A 71 -6.59 -0.80 -3.25
C ALA A 71 -7.78 -1.35 -4.05
N GLY A 72 -8.23 -0.65 -5.09
CA GLY A 72 -9.35 -1.07 -5.93
C GLY A 72 -10.74 -0.65 -5.44
N ASN A 73 -10.83 0.22 -4.43
CA ASN A 73 -12.12 0.80 -4.01
C ASN A 73 -12.40 2.06 -4.83
N TRP A 74 -13.45 2.03 -5.66
CA TRP A 74 -13.81 3.11 -6.60
C TRP A 74 -15.13 3.79 -6.23
N VAL A 75 -15.22 4.28 -4.99
CA VAL A 75 -16.44 4.86 -4.38
C VAL A 75 -17.16 5.89 -5.27
N GLN A 76 -16.44 6.69 -6.05
CA GLN A 76 -17.03 7.69 -6.94
C GLN A 76 -17.87 7.10 -8.07
N ARG A 77 -17.49 5.92 -8.60
CA ARG A 77 -18.23 5.27 -9.70
C ARG A 77 -19.57 4.71 -9.24
N ASP A 78 -19.64 4.37 -7.95
CA ASP A 78 -20.85 3.84 -7.34
C ASP A 78 -21.78 4.95 -6.87
N MET A 79 -21.23 6.10 -6.46
CA MET A 79 -21.98 7.22 -5.92
C MET A 79 -22.49 8.21 -6.97
N PHE A 80 -21.73 8.52 -8.01
CA PHE A 80 -22.05 9.63 -8.93
C PHE A 80 -22.51 9.13 -10.30
N ASP A 81 -23.59 9.70 -10.82
CA ASP A 81 -24.06 9.46 -12.18
C ASP A 81 -23.53 10.55 -13.13
N PHE A 82 -22.22 10.53 -13.39
CA PHE A 82 -21.58 11.53 -14.23
C PHE A 82 -20.50 10.92 -15.14
N TRP A 83 -20.63 11.13 -16.46
CA TRP A 83 -19.76 10.50 -17.47
C TRP A 83 -18.26 10.79 -17.27
N ALA A 84 -17.91 11.98 -16.76
CA ALA A 84 -16.52 12.35 -16.54
C ALA A 84 -15.88 11.51 -15.43
N VAL A 85 -16.67 11.06 -14.44
CA VAL A 85 -16.20 10.17 -13.36
C VAL A 85 -15.73 8.84 -13.93
N ASP A 86 -16.48 8.27 -14.87
CA ASP A 86 -16.08 7.03 -15.55
C ASP A 86 -14.83 7.23 -16.38
N LEU A 87 -14.74 8.32 -17.16
CA LEU A 87 -13.56 8.62 -17.97
C LEU A 87 -12.29 8.73 -17.12
N PHE A 88 -12.31 9.55 -16.07
CA PHE A 88 -11.14 9.72 -15.20
C PHE A 88 -10.81 8.45 -14.42
N SER A 89 -11.81 7.65 -14.04
CA SER A 89 -11.56 6.37 -13.36
C SER A 89 -10.85 5.37 -14.27
N VAL A 90 -11.19 5.31 -15.57
CA VAL A 90 -10.47 4.48 -16.54
C VAL A 90 -9.04 4.96 -16.72
N ILE A 91 -8.83 6.27 -16.89
CA ILE A 91 -7.47 6.85 -17.01
C ILE A 91 -6.65 6.55 -15.77
N ALA A 92 -7.20 6.78 -14.58
CA ALA A 92 -6.54 6.50 -13.31
C ALA A 92 -6.21 5.02 -13.15
N SER A 93 -7.12 4.11 -13.53
CA SER A 93 -6.89 2.67 -13.48
C SER A 93 -5.70 2.24 -14.32
N VAL A 94 -5.61 2.71 -15.57
CA VAL A 94 -4.46 2.42 -16.46
C VAL A 94 -3.16 2.96 -15.86
N LEU A 95 -3.16 4.20 -15.34
CA LEU A 95 -1.96 4.79 -14.75
C LEU A 95 -1.51 4.06 -13.47
N PHE A 96 -2.42 3.81 -12.53
CA PHE A 96 -2.08 3.20 -11.25
C PHE A 96 -1.73 1.71 -11.40
N VAL A 97 -2.61 0.94 -12.03
CA VAL A 97 -2.50 -0.52 -12.08
C VAL A 97 -1.53 -0.96 -13.16
N THR A 98 -1.61 -0.37 -14.36
CA THR A 98 -0.79 -0.83 -15.49
C THR A 98 0.60 -0.20 -15.52
N ILE A 99 0.73 1.08 -15.22
CA ILE A 99 2.04 1.77 -15.33
C ILE A 99 2.77 1.74 -14.00
N LEU A 100 2.20 2.37 -12.97
CA LEU A 100 2.92 2.60 -11.71
C LEU A 100 3.22 1.30 -10.96
N GLN A 101 2.25 0.38 -10.85
CA GLN A 101 2.49 -0.91 -10.19
C GLN A 101 3.56 -1.73 -10.92
N ASN A 102 3.51 -1.81 -12.25
CA ASN A 102 4.48 -2.57 -13.03
C ASN A 102 5.88 -1.94 -13.02
N MET A 103 5.97 -0.61 -13.08
CA MET A 103 7.24 0.10 -12.91
C MET A 103 7.82 -0.10 -11.50
N PHE A 104 6.98 -0.09 -10.47
CA PHE A 104 7.41 -0.32 -9.09
C PHE A 104 7.92 -1.75 -8.88
N ILE A 105 7.23 -2.75 -9.42
CA ILE A 105 7.68 -4.16 -9.38
C ILE A 105 9.02 -4.31 -10.11
N ALA A 106 9.18 -3.74 -11.30
CA ALA A 106 10.43 -3.80 -12.04
C ALA A 106 11.59 -3.11 -11.30
N LEU A 107 11.33 -1.95 -10.69
CA LEU A 107 12.31 -1.23 -9.87
C LEU A 107 12.72 -2.06 -8.65
N MET A 108 11.75 -2.56 -7.88
CA MET A 108 12.00 -3.38 -6.70
C MET A 108 12.73 -4.67 -7.06
N GLY A 109 12.36 -5.31 -8.17
CA GLY A 109 13.06 -6.49 -8.69
C GLY A 109 14.53 -6.22 -8.99
N GLY A 110 14.81 -5.15 -9.75
CA GLY A 110 16.19 -4.79 -10.10
C GLY A 110 17.04 -4.34 -8.91
N VAL A 111 16.46 -3.62 -7.95
CA VAL A 111 17.14 -3.24 -6.70
C VAL A 111 17.37 -4.47 -5.82
N TYR A 112 16.38 -5.35 -5.71
CA TYR A 112 16.47 -6.58 -4.91
C TYR A 112 17.58 -7.50 -5.40
N GLU A 113 17.70 -7.71 -6.71
CA GLU A 113 18.77 -8.54 -7.28
C GLU A 113 20.17 -8.02 -6.92
N ARG A 114 20.38 -6.70 -7.06
CA ARG A 114 21.63 -6.04 -6.66
C ARG A 114 21.89 -6.14 -5.16
N ALA A 115 20.84 -5.96 -4.37
CA ALA A 115 20.91 -6.04 -2.91
C ALA A 115 21.14 -7.48 -2.44
N ALA A 116 20.62 -8.51 -3.11
CA ALA A 116 20.85 -9.91 -2.76
C ALA A 116 22.33 -10.28 -2.92
N ASN A 117 22.95 -9.87 -4.03
CA ASN A 117 24.36 -10.14 -4.33
C ASN A 117 25.32 -9.48 -3.34
N LYS A 118 25.03 -8.24 -2.90
CA LYS A 118 25.87 -7.49 -1.93
C LYS A 118 25.42 -7.65 -0.48
N GLY A 119 24.20 -8.12 -0.26
CA GLY A 119 23.50 -8.11 1.02
C GLY A 119 24.05 -9.12 2.00
N ARG A 120 24.49 -10.29 1.52
CA ARG A 120 25.14 -11.30 2.38
C ARG A 120 26.39 -10.74 3.05
N GLN A 121 27.23 -10.04 2.29
CA GLN A 121 28.46 -9.46 2.83
C GLN A 121 28.17 -8.28 3.78
N ALA A 122 27.21 -7.43 3.43
CA ALA A 122 26.78 -6.33 4.30
C ALA A 122 26.18 -6.83 5.62
N LEU A 123 25.34 -7.88 5.56
CA LEU A 123 24.74 -8.51 6.73
C LEU A 123 25.78 -9.16 7.64
N LEU A 124 26.74 -9.89 7.09
CA LEU A 124 27.81 -10.50 7.87
C LEU A 124 28.67 -9.43 8.57
N ARG A 125 29.00 -8.34 7.87
CA ARG A 125 29.71 -7.20 8.47
C ARG A 125 28.91 -6.53 9.57
N PHE A 126 27.61 -6.32 9.36
CA PHE A 126 26.72 -5.74 10.37
C PHE A 126 26.64 -6.61 11.63
N ARG A 127 26.48 -7.93 11.47
CA ARG A 127 26.47 -8.89 12.58
C ARG A 127 27.81 -8.91 13.33
N ALA A 128 28.93 -8.95 12.60
CA ALA A 128 30.26 -8.92 13.22
C ALA A 128 30.47 -7.63 14.03
N LYS A 129 30.02 -6.49 13.52
CA LYS A 129 30.07 -5.22 14.24
C LYS A 129 29.21 -5.23 15.50
N GLN A 130 27.98 -5.72 15.43
CA GLN A 130 27.11 -5.83 16.61
C GLN A 130 27.71 -6.74 17.69
N ILE A 131 28.33 -7.86 17.32
CA ILE A 131 29.01 -8.76 18.25
C ILE A 131 30.19 -8.05 18.91
N ALA A 132 31.06 -7.42 18.12
CA ALA A 132 32.22 -6.69 18.63
C ALA A 132 31.82 -5.53 19.57
N ASP A 133 30.78 -4.77 19.20
CA ASP A 133 30.27 -3.68 20.03
C ASP A 133 29.68 -4.21 21.34
N TYR A 134 28.96 -5.35 21.31
CA TYR A 134 28.43 -6.00 22.50
C TYR A 134 29.53 -6.55 23.43
N GLU A 135 30.55 -7.21 22.86
CA GLU A 135 31.71 -7.73 23.62
C GLU A 135 32.53 -6.60 24.27
N ALA A 136 32.65 -5.45 23.61
CA ALA A 136 33.36 -4.29 24.15
C ALA A 136 32.59 -3.59 25.29
N LEU A 137 31.25 -3.63 25.28
CA LEU A 137 30.40 -2.94 26.26
C LEU A 137 30.02 -3.81 27.46
N HIS A 138 29.95 -5.14 27.31
CA HIS A 138 29.52 -6.06 28.36
C HIS A 138 30.67 -6.96 28.83
N HIS A 139 31.45 -6.48 29.80
CA HIS A 139 32.40 -7.31 30.57
C HIS A 139 31.70 -7.92 31.79
N ILE A 140 30.72 -8.80 31.59
CA ILE A 140 30.20 -9.64 32.68
C ILE A 140 30.84 -11.01 32.57
N HIS A 141 31.93 -11.22 33.32
CA HIS A 141 32.58 -12.52 33.45
C HIS A 141 31.73 -13.45 34.33
N ILE A 142 30.85 -14.23 33.69
CA ILE A 142 30.15 -15.36 34.36
C ILE A 142 31.11 -16.56 34.50
N TRP A 143 32.16 -16.62 33.67
CA TRP A 143 33.22 -17.63 33.70
C TRP A 143 34.59 -16.92 33.82
N PRO A 144 35.60 -17.57 34.44
CA PRO A 144 36.94 -17.00 34.51
C PRO A 144 37.47 -16.71 33.11
N HIS A 145 38.10 -15.55 32.95
CA HIS A 145 38.64 -15.08 31.67
C HIS A 145 39.58 -16.13 31.07
N GLU A 146 39.25 -16.63 29.87
CA GLU A 146 40.22 -17.43 29.10
C GLU A 146 41.47 -16.57 28.88
N PRO A 147 42.67 -17.09 29.23
CA PRO A 147 43.88 -16.31 29.09
C PRO A 147 44.12 -15.97 27.62
N ASP A 148 44.39 -14.69 27.34
CA ASP A 148 44.72 -14.23 26.00
C ASP A 148 45.80 -15.15 25.39
N PRO A 149 45.59 -15.64 24.15
CA PRO A 149 46.55 -16.56 23.53
C PRO A 149 47.88 -15.85 23.38
N LYS A 150 48.91 -16.38 24.07
CA LYS A 150 50.27 -15.82 24.08
C LYS A 150 50.90 -15.71 22.68
N TYR A 151 50.38 -16.48 21.72
CA TYR A 151 50.83 -16.48 20.33
C TYR A 151 49.64 -16.68 19.39
N ILE A 152 49.55 -15.84 18.36
CA ILE A 152 48.67 -16.06 17.21
C ILE A 152 49.42 -16.97 16.24
N TYR A 153 49.01 -18.22 16.09
CA TYR A 153 49.57 -19.12 15.08
C TYR A 153 48.72 -19.12 13.82
N TYR A 154 49.34 -18.75 12.70
CA TYR A 154 48.74 -18.87 11.36
C TYR A 154 49.12 -20.24 10.77
N ILE A 155 48.15 -21.16 10.70
CA ILE A 155 48.33 -22.42 9.94
C ILE A 155 47.96 -22.13 8.49
N GLY A 156 48.96 -21.78 7.69
CA GLY A 156 48.80 -21.58 6.25
C GLY A 156 48.42 -22.88 5.57
N LYS A 157 47.16 -23.01 5.11
CA LYS A 157 46.80 -24.05 4.14
C LYS A 157 47.32 -23.62 2.77
N SER A 158 48.55 -24.02 2.44
CA SER A 158 49.30 -23.57 1.25
C SER A 158 48.81 -24.13 -0.11
N LYS A 159 47.60 -24.69 -0.21
CA LYS A 159 47.21 -25.45 -1.42
C LYS A 159 46.45 -24.68 -2.50
N ASN A 160 46.13 -23.39 -2.33
CA ASN A 160 45.27 -22.67 -3.28
C ASN A 160 45.81 -21.30 -3.76
N PHE A 161 47.13 -21.12 -3.87
CA PHE A 161 47.71 -19.90 -4.46
C PHE A 161 48.55 -20.19 -5.72
N GLU A 162 48.07 -21.07 -6.60
CA GLU A 162 48.79 -21.42 -7.83
C GLU A 162 48.10 -21.02 -9.13
N GLU A 163 47.05 -20.21 -9.10
CA GLU A 163 46.55 -19.56 -10.33
C GLU A 163 46.20 -18.09 -10.04
N TRP A 164 47.13 -17.22 -10.42
CA TRP A 164 46.96 -15.77 -10.61
C TRP A 164 46.95 -15.48 -12.11
#